data_AF-A0A2K2AS38-F1
#
_entry.id   AF-A0A2K2AS38-F1
#
_cell.length_a   1.000
_cell.length_b   1.000
_cell.length_c   1.000
_cell.angle_alpha   90.00
_cell.angle_beta   90.00
_cell.angle_gamma   90.00
#
_symmetry.space_group_name_H-M   'P 1'
#
loop_
_entity.id
_entity.type
_entity.pdbx_description
1 polymer ?
#
loop_
_entity_poly.entity_id
_entity_poly.type
_entity_poly.pdbx_seq_one_letter_code
_entity_poly.pdbx_strand_id
1 'polypeptide(L)'
;MMLKSTERLTAFAILYLTYSLQQSSANPFVALFINAACDEGAEKYERAFVLQLLASGGSGGSKEFLKQSAANYIKVFDPSVHAFPSREHLQHQYGDKVHPEADNSLFKNISLKNIVPDPDVPHGCDANSQEFDLQPGVKPKLGSGDRDEALTGLLANLSPEGIGPQWIRSRPPRLPIQDGELVWLNPDSNHELVWDHCMCADTSRGAAVRGLIAKALKGPLAPSQQEQVLVELTNDPKLVYHCGLAPRKLPELVENNPLIAVEVITKLINSPEIADYFTVLVNMDMSLHSMEVVNRLTTAVELPKEFIRMYITNCISLCENIKDKYMQNRLVRLVCVFLQSLIRNRIIDVKDLFIEVQAFCFEFSRIREAAGLFRLLKTLE
;
A
#
# COMPACT_ATOMS: atom_id res chain seq x y z
N MET A 1 38.26 -5.35 32.87
CA MET A 1 39.54 -5.51 33.59
C MET A 1 40.63 -5.61 32.53
N MET A 2 41.36 -4.52 32.25
CA MET A 2 42.42 -4.54 31.24
C MET A 2 43.69 -5.16 31.85
N LEU A 3 44.31 -6.09 31.12
CA LEU A 3 45.54 -6.77 31.52
C LEU A 3 46.67 -5.75 31.74
N LYS A 4 47.46 -5.93 32.80
CA LYS A 4 48.65 -5.11 33.06
C LYS A 4 49.69 -5.34 31.96
N SER A 5 50.57 -4.36 31.71
CA SER A 5 51.58 -4.47 30.64
C SER A 5 52.44 -5.73 30.72
N THR A 6 52.84 -6.16 31.92
CA THR A 6 53.59 -7.43 32.11
C THR A 6 52.77 -8.67 31.76
N GLU A 7 51.46 -8.66 32.05
CA GLU A 7 50.54 -9.76 31.73
C GLU A 7 50.30 -9.84 30.22
N ARG A 8 50.23 -8.69 29.54
CA ARG A 8 50.11 -8.61 28.08
C ARG A 8 51.35 -9.16 27.36
N LEU A 9 52.56 -8.77 27.79
CA LEU A 9 53.81 -9.34 27.26
C LEU A 9 53.85 -10.86 27.45
N THR A 10 53.44 -11.33 28.64
CA THR A 10 53.41 -12.76 28.95
C THR A 10 52.38 -13.49 28.08
N ALA A 11 51.20 -12.91 27.85
CA ALA A 11 50.18 -13.48 26.98
C ALA A 11 50.67 -13.60 25.52
N PHE A 12 51.33 -12.57 24.98
CA PHE A 12 51.95 -12.63 23.65
C PHE A 12 53.05 -13.68 23.58
N ALA A 13 53.87 -13.82 24.62
CA ALA A 13 54.90 -14.86 24.67
C ALA A 13 54.31 -16.27 24.71
N ILE A 14 53.24 -16.49 25.49
CA ILE A 14 52.53 -17.78 25.54
C ILE A 14 51.93 -18.11 24.18
N LEU A 15 51.21 -17.17 23.57
CA LEU A 15 50.61 -17.35 22.24
C LEU A 15 51.66 -17.60 21.15
N TYR A 16 52.83 -16.98 21.27
CA TYR A 16 53.93 -17.27 20.35
C TYR A 16 54.51 -18.66 20.58
N LEU A 17 54.77 -19.05 21.83
CA LEU A 17 55.36 -20.35 22.18
C LEU A 17 54.44 -21.52 21.80
N THR A 18 53.13 -21.41 22.02
CA THR A 18 52.16 -22.46 21.68
C THR A 18 52.11 -22.75 20.19
N TYR A 19 52.44 -21.78 19.34
CA TYR A 19 52.44 -21.91 17.88
C TYR A 19 53.86 -21.80 17.27
N SER A 20 54.91 -21.87 18.10
CA SER A 20 56.30 -21.69 17.67
C SER A 20 56.88 -22.83 16.84
N LEU A 21 56.23 -24.01 16.85
CA LEU A 21 56.59 -25.18 16.07
C LEU A 21 56.01 -25.16 14.64
N GLN A 22 55.04 -24.29 14.37
CA GLN A 22 54.40 -24.17 13.07
C GLN A 22 55.09 -23.08 12.24
N GLN A 23 55.17 -23.28 10.92
CA GLN A 23 55.66 -22.24 10.00
C GLN A 23 54.82 -20.98 10.18
N SER A 24 55.44 -19.80 10.09
CA SER A 24 54.79 -18.51 10.37
C SER A 24 53.53 -18.25 9.54
N SER A 25 53.35 -18.96 8.43
CA SER A 25 52.17 -18.95 7.57
C SER A 25 50.96 -19.71 8.13
N ALA A 26 51.17 -20.65 9.05
CA ALA A 26 50.14 -21.49 9.64
C ALA A 26 49.70 -21.02 11.04
N ASN A 27 50.30 -19.95 11.57
CA ASN A 27 49.93 -19.42 12.87
C ASN A 27 48.70 -18.50 12.74
N PRO A 28 47.54 -18.88 13.30
CA PRO A 28 46.30 -18.12 13.16
C PRO A 28 46.33 -16.75 13.87
N PHE A 29 47.33 -16.51 14.72
CA PHE A 29 47.49 -15.28 15.48
C PHE A 29 48.47 -14.28 14.85
N VAL A 30 49.01 -14.55 13.65
CA VAL A 30 49.93 -13.63 12.96
C VAL A 30 49.29 -12.27 12.72
N ALA A 31 48.03 -12.24 12.32
CA ALA A 31 47.28 -10.99 12.17
C ALA A 31 47.15 -10.22 13.49
N LEU A 32 46.99 -10.93 14.62
CA LEU A 32 46.94 -10.33 15.96
C LEU A 32 48.29 -9.70 16.33
N PHE A 33 49.40 -10.39 16.07
CA PHE A 33 50.74 -9.86 16.32
C PHE A 33 51.07 -8.64 15.43
N ILE A 34 50.71 -8.67 14.13
CA ILE A 34 50.91 -7.53 13.22
C ILE A 34 50.11 -6.32 13.71
N ASN A 35 48.84 -6.52 14.09
CA ASN A 35 48.01 -5.45 14.61
C ASN A 35 48.57 -4.87 15.92
N ALA A 36 49.04 -5.72 16.84
CA ALA A 36 49.64 -5.28 18.10
C ALA A 36 50.99 -4.56 17.94
N ALA A 37 51.82 -4.95 16.96
CA ALA A 37 53.05 -4.24 16.63
C ALA A 37 52.81 -2.83 16.04
N CYS A 38 51.72 -2.67 15.29
CA CYS A 38 51.36 -1.44 14.60
C CYS A 38 50.47 -0.50 15.42
N ASP A 39 50.03 -0.90 16.61
CA ASP A 39 49.17 -0.08 17.45
C ASP A 39 49.93 1.14 17.99
N GLU A 40 49.64 2.34 17.48
CA GLU A 40 50.28 3.57 17.92
C GLU A 40 49.90 3.99 19.34
N GLY A 41 48.77 3.49 19.86
CA GLY A 41 48.33 3.72 21.23
C GLY A 41 49.02 2.81 22.26
N ALA A 42 49.73 1.77 21.80
CA ALA A 42 50.46 0.86 22.66
C ALA A 42 51.85 1.38 23.03
N GLU A 43 52.31 0.99 24.21
CA GLU A 43 53.62 1.36 24.73
C GLU A 43 54.75 0.83 23.85
N LYS A 44 55.80 1.64 23.65
CA LYS A 44 56.90 1.31 22.70
C LYS A 44 57.60 -0.01 23.03
N TYR A 45 57.71 -0.35 24.32
CA TYR A 45 58.30 -1.62 24.75
C TYR A 45 57.42 -2.84 24.37
N GLU A 46 56.11 -2.68 24.32
CA GLU A 46 55.16 -3.74 23.96
C GLU A 46 55.20 -4.00 22.46
N ARG A 47 55.17 -2.93 21.67
CA ARG A 47 55.31 -3.01 20.22
C ARG A 47 56.66 -3.62 19.82
N ALA A 48 57.74 -3.21 20.47
CA ALA A 48 59.07 -3.74 20.21
C ALA A 48 59.18 -5.24 20.59
N PHE A 49 58.56 -5.64 21.70
CA PHE A 49 58.51 -7.05 22.11
C PHE A 49 57.75 -7.91 21.08
N VAL A 50 56.58 -7.44 20.62
CA VAL A 50 55.81 -8.14 19.58
C VAL A 50 56.56 -8.21 18.24
N LEU A 51 57.28 -7.15 17.86
CA LEU A 51 58.16 -7.16 16.69
C LEU A 51 59.31 -8.17 16.82
N GLN A 52 59.92 -8.28 18.01
CA GLN A 52 60.94 -9.30 18.28
C GLN A 52 60.37 -10.72 18.20
N LEU A 53 59.12 -10.95 18.65
CA LEU A 53 58.44 -12.24 18.51
C LEU A 53 58.21 -12.59 17.03
N LEU A 54 57.73 -11.63 16.22
CA LEU A 54 57.53 -11.81 14.78
C LEU A 54 58.86 -12.10 14.05
N ALA A 55 59.92 -11.35 14.35
CA ALA A 55 61.24 -11.52 13.75
C ALA A 55 61.92 -12.84 14.17
N SER A 56 61.66 -13.32 15.39
CA SER A 56 62.21 -14.58 15.93
C SER A 56 61.66 -15.85 15.23
N GLY A 57 60.58 -15.71 14.43
CA GLY A 57 60.11 -16.77 13.53
C GLY A 57 61.01 -17.01 12.31
N GLY A 58 61.95 -16.09 12.01
CA GLY A 58 62.94 -16.23 10.95
C GLY A 58 64.27 -16.84 11.42
N SER A 59 64.99 -17.48 10.50
CA SER A 59 66.20 -18.33 10.70
C SER A 59 67.44 -17.68 11.38
N GLY A 60 67.33 -16.55 12.07
CA GLY A 60 68.50 -15.87 12.66
C GLY A 60 68.26 -15.03 13.92
N GLY A 61 67.06 -15.04 14.52
CA GLY A 61 66.77 -14.21 15.71
C GLY A 61 67.22 -14.85 17.03
N SER A 62 68.05 -14.15 17.81
CA SER A 62 68.37 -14.55 19.20
C SER A 62 67.10 -14.53 20.07
N LYS A 63 66.75 -15.67 20.68
CA LYS A 63 65.62 -15.83 21.61
C LYS A 63 65.97 -15.43 23.05
N GLU A 64 67.04 -14.68 23.28
CA GLU A 64 67.54 -14.34 24.61
C GLU A 64 66.56 -13.47 25.42
N PHE A 65 65.76 -12.63 24.74
CA PHE A 65 64.77 -11.77 25.38
C PHE A 65 63.63 -12.56 26.06
N LEU A 66 63.32 -13.78 25.58
CA LEU A 66 62.32 -14.68 26.19
C LEU A 66 62.80 -15.32 27.50
N LYS A 67 64.10 -15.27 27.80
CA LYS A 67 64.68 -15.80 29.06
C LYS A 67 64.60 -14.79 30.21
N GLN A 68 64.28 -13.52 29.92
CA GLN A 68 64.13 -12.48 30.93
C GLN A 68 62.66 -12.37 31.36
N SER A 69 62.41 -11.97 32.61
CA SER A 69 61.03 -11.71 33.06
C SER A 69 60.45 -10.48 32.36
N ALA A 70 59.13 -10.46 32.12
CA ALA A 70 58.45 -9.34 31.48
C ALA A 70 58.70 -8.00 32.22
N ALA A 71 58.81 -8.04 33.56
CA ALA A 71 59.11 -6.85 34.36
C ALA A 71 60.56 -6.34 34.17
N ASN A 72 61.52 -7.24 33.96
CA ASN A 72 62.91 -6.87 33.68
C ASN A 72 63.07 -6.34 32.26
N TYR A 73 62.38 -6.95 31.28
CA TYR A 73 62.38 -6.47 29.89
C TYR A 73 61.91 -5.01 29.80
N ILE A 74 60.81 -4.66 30.48
CA ILE A 74 60.29 -3.28 30.51
C ILE A 74 61.29 -2.30 31.13
N LYS A 75 62.04 -2.72 32.15
CA LYS A 75 63.01 -1.85 32.86
C LYS A 75 64.29 -1.59 32.08
N VAL A 76 64.74 -2.56 31.29
CA VAL A 76 66.00 -2.50 30.52
C VAL A 76 65.76 -1.99 29.09
N PHE A 77 64.50 -1.78 28.71
CA PHE A 77 64.11 -1.37 27.36
C PHE A 77 64.70 -0.01 26.97
N ASP A 78 65.47 0.01 25.89
CA ASP A 78 65.94 1.25 25.25
C ASP A 78 65.16 1.51 23.95
N PRO A 79 64.33 2.57 23.90
CA PRO A 79 63.55 2.92 22.71
C PRO A 79 64.39 3.28 21.48
N SER A 80 65.67 3.64 21.66
CA SER A 80 66.54 4.12 20.57
C SER A 80 67.09 3.01 19.68
N VAL A 81 67.02 1.75 20.13
CA VAL A 81 67.59 0.57 19.45
C VAL A 81 66.56 -0.09 18.50
N HIS A 82 65.29 0.32 18.54
CA HIS A 82 64.21 -0.34 17.81
C HIS A 82 63.62 0.54 16.70
N ALA A 83 63.70 0.05 15.46
CA ALA A 83 62.97 0.61 14.33
C ALA A 83 61.55 0.02 14.27
N PHE A 84 60.54 0.87 14.09
CA PHE A 84 59.14 0.47 13.99
C PHE A 84 58.70 0.57 12.52
N PRO A 85 58.62 -0.55 11.79
CA PRO A 85 58.22 -0.54 10.38
C PRO A 85 56.72 -0.23 10.21
N SER A 86 56.32 0.20 9.00
CA SER A 86 54.92 0.46 8.68
C SER A 86 54.12 -0.84 8.57
N ARG A 87 52.80 -0.75 8.79
CA ARG A 87 51.87 -1.88 8.76
C ARG A 87 51.91 -2.65 7.44
N GLU A 88 51.99 -1.92 6.34
CA GLU A 88 52.06 -2.48 4.98
C GLU A 88 53.30 -3.35 4.79
N HIS A 89 54.44 -2.93 5.35
CA HIS A 89 55.69 -3.69 5.27
C HIS A 89 55.60 -5.00 6.05
N LEU A 90 54.99 -4.98 7.24
CA LEU A 90 54.77 -6.17 8.07
C LEU A 90 53.73 -7.13 7.46
N GLN A 91 52.67 -6.59 6.84
CA GLN A 91 51.67 -7.40 6.15
C GLN A 91 52.24 -8.09 4.92
N HIS A 92 53.08 -7.41 4.14
CA HIS A 92 53.75 -8.03 3.00
C HIS A 92 54.79 -9.08 3.44
N GLN A 93 55.50 -8.86 4.56
CA GLN A 93 56.53 -9.78 5.04
C GLN A 93 55.96 -11.04 5.71
N TYR A 94 54.85 -10.92 6.44
CA TYR A 94 54.30 -12.01 7.27
C TYR A 94 52.88 -12.45 6.90
N GLY A 95 52.13 -11.64 6.14
CA GLY A 95 50.73 -11.91 5.78
C GLY A 95 50.53 -12.74 4.50
N ASP A 96 51.45 -12.67 3.54
CA ASP A 96 51.26 -13.21 2.18
C ASP A 96 51.38 -14.75 2.06
N LYS A 97 51.53 -15.45 3.19
CA LYS A 97 51.50 -16.93 3.24
C LYS A 97 50.32 -17.50 4.02
N VAL A 98 49.43 -16.67 4.57
CA VAL A 98 48.21 -17.12 5.24
C VAL A 98 47.10 -17.17 4.20
N HIS A 99 47.01 -18.27 3.44
CA HIS A 99 45.78 -18.56 2.72
C HIS A 99 44.65 -18.64 3.75
N PRO A 100 43.50 -17.97 3.55
CA PRO A 100 42.33 -18.16 4.39
C PRO A 100 41.68 -19.49 4.00
N GLU A 101 42.38 -20.60 4.23
CA GLU A 101 41.67 -21.85 4.46
C GLU A 101 40.99 -21.67 5.81
N ALA A 102 39.78 -21.13 5.77
CA ALA A 102 38.86 -21.25 6.88
C ALA A 102 38.81 -22.73 7.22
N ASP A 103 39.31 -23.10 8.40
CA ASP A 103 38.99 -24.38 9.03
C ASP A 103 37.46 -24.42 9.20
N ASN A 104 36.78 -24.78 8.13
CA ASN A 104 35.37 -25.07 8.08
C ASN A 104 35.22 -26.43 8.75
N SER A 105 35.26 -26.41 10.08
CA SER A 105 34.65 -27.47 10.87
C SER A 105 33.25 -27.70 10.31
N LEU A 106 33.03 -28.88 9.72
CA LEU A 106 31.73 -29.30 9.17
C LEU A 106 30.60 -29.18 10.21
N PHE A 107 30.97 -29.10 11.50
CA PHE A 107 30.05 -29.00 12.63
C PHE A 107 29.74 -27.56 13.06
N LYS A 108 30.40 -26.53 12.49
CA LYS A 108 30.16 -25.13 12.90
C LYS A 108 28.77 -24.63 12.50
N ASN A 109 28.21 -25.17 11.42
CA ASN A 109 26.83 -24.90 10.99
C ASN A 109 25.79 -25.75 11.73
N ILE A 110 26.22 -26.69 12.58
CA ILE A 110 25.38 -27.48 13.49
C ILE A 110 25.44 -26.86 14.89
N SER A 111 25.51 -25.52 14.99
CA SER A 111 25.03 -24.87 16.21
C SER A 111 23.55 -25.17 16.33
N LEU A 112 23.20 -25.99 17.33
CA LEU A 112 21.87 -26.48 17.69
C LEU A 112 20.75 -25.46 17.38
N LYS A 113 20.22 -25.50 16.15
CA LYS A 113 18.93 -24.88 15.86
C LYS A 113 17.89 -25.79 16.51
N ASN A 114 17.20 -25.29 17.53
CA ASN A 114 16.12 -26.00 18.23
C ASN A 114 14.87 -26.25 17.35
N ILE A 115 14.95 -25.89 16.06
CA ILE A 115 13.88 -26.01 15.09
C ILE A 115 14.47 -26.81 13.93
N VAL A 116 14.08 -28.07 13.84
CA VAL A 116 14.37 -28.94 12.70
C VAL A 116 13.20 -28.76 11.72
N PRO A 117 13.42 -28.13 10.55
CA PRO A 117 12.38 -27.99 9.54
C PRO A 117 11.95 -29.37 9.02
N ASP A 118 10.68 -29.49 8.67
CA ASP A 118 10.10 -30.72 8.13
C ASP A 118 10.73 -31.03 6.75
N PRO A 119 11.38 -32.20 6.55
CA PRO A 119 12.01 -32.56 5.27
C PRO A 119 11.02 -32.81 4.13
N ASP A 120 9.75 -33.09 4.43
CA ASP A 120 8.70 -33.33 3.42
C ASP A 120 8.02 -32.02 2.98
N VAL A 121 8.37 -30.89 3.61
CA VAL A 121 7.87 -29.56 3.25
C VAL A 121 9.00 -28.79 2.55
N PRO A 122 8.81 -28.38 1.28
CA PRO A 122 9.82 -27.56 0.60
C PRO A 122 10.17 -26.32 1.42
N HIS A 123 11.48 -26.07 1.57
CA HIS A 123 11.95 -24.84 2.20
C HIS A 123 11.39 -23.62 1.44
N GLY A 124 10.73 -22.71 2.15
CA GLY A 124 10.04 -21.55 1.56
C GLY A 124 8.55 -21.73 1.31
N CYS A 125 7.93 -22.87 1.66
CA CYS A 125 6.48 -23.00 1.70
C CYS A 125 5.90 -22.17 2.87
N ASP A 126 5.68 -20.88 2.62
CA ASP A 126 4.77 -20.07 3.43
C ASP A 126 3.34 -20.32 2.94
N ALA A 127 2.51 -20.87 3.81
CA ALA A 127 1.08 -21.08 3.57
C ALA A 127 0.33 -19.77 3.28
N ASN A 128 0.94 -18.61 3.57
CA ASN A 128 0.42 -17.27 3.31
C ASN A 128 1.19 -16.51 2.21
N SER A 129 2.03 -17.19 1.42
CA SER A 129 2.76 -16.53 0.33
C SER A 129 1.83 -16.03 -0.77
N GLN A 130 2.09 -14.82 -1.27
CA GLN A 130 1.38 -14.22 -2.40
C GLN A 130 1.57 -14.98 -3.74
N GLU A 131 2.44 -16.00 -3.78
CA GLU A 131 2.61 -16.88 -4.96
C GLU A 131 1.38 -17.75 -5.26
N PHE A 132 0.46 -17.88 -4.30
CA PHE A 132 -0.82 -18.56 -4.47
C PHE A 132 -1.96 -17.66 -4.99
N ASP A 133 -1.74 -16.35 -5.12
CA ASP A 133 -2.70 -15.42 -5.73
C ASP A 133 -2.63 -15.55 -7.27
N LEU A 134 -3.47 -16.43 -7.82
CA LEU A 134 -3.56 -16.68 -9.26
C LEU A 134 -4.16 -15.48 -10.01
N GLN A 135 -3.30 -14.56 -10.48
CA GLN A 135 -3.66 -13.61 -11.53
C GLN A 135 -3.76 -14.34 -12.89
N PRO A 136 -4.84 -14.17 -13.66
CA PRO A 136 -5.03 -14.87 -14.93
C PRO A 136 -3.98 -14.44 -15.96
N GLY A 137 -3.15 -15.39 -16.41
CA GLY A 137 -2.18 -15.19 -17.49
C GLY A 137 -0.70 -15.25 -17.09
N VAL A 138 -0.38 -15.35 -15.80
CA VAL A 138 1.01 -15.51 -15.33
C VAL A 138 1.25 -16.97 -14.96
N LYS A 139 2.29 -17.59 -15.53
CA LYS A 139 2.74 -18.92 -15.10
C LYS A 139 3.24 -18.80 -13.65
N PRO A 140 2.73 -19.59 -12.69
CA PRO A 140 3.26 -19.58 -11.33
C PRO A 140 4.73 -20.00 -11.40
N LYS A 141 5.62 -19.12 -10.92
CA LYS A 141 7.02 -19.48 -10.70
C LYS A 141 7.09 -20.27 -9.40
N LEU A 142 6.65 -21.52 -9.44
CA LEU A 142 6.82 -22.43 -8.31
C LEU A 142 8.33 -22.63 -8.08
N GLY A 143 8.83 -22.21 -6.92
CA GLY A 143 10.17 -22.55 -6.45
C GLY A 143 11.32 -21.89 -7.23
N SER A 144 11.33 -20.56 -7.33
CA SER A 144 12.59 -19.84 -7.62
C SER A 144 13.46 -19.79 -6.36
N GLY A 145 13.80 -20.96 -5.80
CA GLY A 145 14.78 -21.06 -4.74
C GLY A 145 16.11 -20.49 -5.23
N ASP A 146 16.76 -19.71 -4.37
CA ASP A 146 18.09 -19.19 -4.63
C ASP A 146 19.02 -20.38 -4.93
N ARG A 147 19.78 -20.29 -6.03
CA ARG A 147 20.64 -21.38 -6.49
C ARG A 147 21.65 -21.76 -5.40
N ASP A 148 22.05 -20.78 -4.61
CA ASP A 148 22.99 -20.92 -3.51
C ASP A 148 22.35 -21.60 -2.28
N GLU A 149 21.04 -21.43 -2.07
CA GLU A 149 20.27 -22.08 -1.00
C GLU A 149 19.99 -23.55 -1.33
N ALA A 150 19.69 -23.86 -2.60
CA ALA A 150 19.59 -25.23 -3.09
C ALA A 150 20.95 -25.97 -3.01
N LEU A 151 22.05 -25.27 -3.33
CA LEU A 151 23.41 -25.83 -3.20
C LEU A 151 23.79 -26.06 -1.74
N THR A 152 23.45 -25.15 -0.82
CA THR A 152 23.72 -25.36 0.61
C THR A 152 22.89 -26.50 1.20
N GLY A 153 21.63 -26.68 0.77
CA GLY A 153 20.81 -27.85 1.13
C GLY A 153 21.41 -29.17 0.63
N LEU A 154 21.90 -29.21 -0.62
CA LEU A 154 22.58 -30.38 -1.17
C LEU A 154 23.90 -30.70 -0.44
N LEU A 155 24.68 -29.67 -0.09
CA LEU A 155 25.93 -29.83 0.66
C LEU A 155 25.69 -30.28 2.11
N ALA A 156 24.60 -29.85 2.75
CA ALA A 156 24.21 -30.29 4.08
C ALA A 156 23.87 -31.80 4.14
N ASN A 157 23.33 -32.34 3.04
CA ASN A 157 23.02 -33.76 2.89
C ASN A 157 24.24 -34.65 2.61
N LEU A 158 25.43 -34.06 2.39
CA LEU A 158 26.70 -34.80 2.26
C LEU A 158 27.37 -35.07 3.62
N SER A 159 26.75 -34.63 4.73
CA SER A 159 27.13 -34.95 6.12
C SER A 159 26.69 -36.38 6.47
N PRO A 160 27.46 -37.17 7.26
CA PRO A 160 27.33 -38.62 7.30
C PRO A 160 25.91 -39.07 7.62
N GLU A 161 25.35 -39.83 6.69
CA GLU A 161 24.09 -40.54 6.83
C GLU A 161 24.04 -41.24 8.20
N GLY A 162 23.01 -40.94 9.00
CA GLY A 162 22.64 -41.77 10.16
C GLY A 162 22.95 -41.23 11.57
N ILE A 163 23.48 -40.00 11.73
CA ILE A 163 23.70 -39.42 13.08
C ILE A 163 22.52 -38.55 13.56
N GLY A 164 21.57 -38.22 12.68
CA GLY A 164 20.35 -37.45 13.02
C GLY A 164 19.16 -38.33 13.41
N PRO A 165 18.19 -37.82 14.19
CA PRO A 165 16.94 -38.54 14.46
C PRO A 165 16.19 -38.82 13.15
N GLN A 166 15.82 -40.08 12.93
CA GLN A 166 15.01 -40.47 11.77
C GLN A 166 13.58 -39.95 11.92
N TRP A 167 13.10 -39.19 10.93
CA TRP A 167 11.70 -38.76 10.84
C TRP A 167 10.83 -39.92 10.34
N ILE A 168 10.43 -40.81 11.24
CA ILE A 168 9.60 -41.97 10.90
C ILE A 168 8.11 -41.54 10.91
N ARG A 169 7.52 -41.39 9.72
CA ARG A 169 6.06 -41.28 9.55
C ARG A 169 5.47 -42.64 9.21
N SER A 170 5.19 -43.46 10.22
CA SER A 170 4.45 -44.70 9.96
C SER A 170 3.07 -44.34 9.39
N ARG A 171 2.69 -45.00 8.28
CA ARG A 171 1.33 -44.88 7.74
C ARG A 171 0.34 -45.23 8.87
N PRO A 172 -0.73 -44.44 9.09
CA PRO A 172 -1.73 -44.77 10.11
C PRO A 172 -2.23 -46.22 9.92
N PRO A 173 -2.38 -46.99 11.01
CA PRO A 173 -2.89 -48.35 10.92
C PRO A 173 -4.29 -48.31 10.31
N ARG A 174 -4.49 -49.06 9.23
CA ARG A 174 -5.83 -49.28 8.68
C ARG A 174 -6.52 -50.30 9.58
N LEU A 175 -7.37 -49.81 10.47
CA LEU A 175 -8.23 -50.66 11.27
C LEU A 175 -9.23 -51.39 10.35
N PRO A 176 -9.61 -52.63 10.67
CA PRO A 176 -10.70 -53.29 9.97
C PRO A 176 -12.00 -52.52 10.22
N ILE A 177 -12.81 -52.41 9.17
CA ILE A 177 -14.12 -51.77 9.22
C ILE A 177 -14.97 -52.48 10.26
N GLN A 178 -15.49 -51.76 11.25
CA GLN A 178 -16.35 -52.32 12.29
C GLN A 178 -17.82 -52.35 11.84
N ASP A 179 -18.61 -53.27 12.40
CA ASP A 179 -20.06 -53.32 12.15
C ASP A 179 -20.70 -52.00 12.57
N GLY A 180 -21.28 -51.28 11.60
CA GLY A 180 -21.90 -49.95 11.79
C GLY A 180 -21.04 -48.74 11.43
N GLU A 181 -19.77 -48.92 11.03
CA GLU A 181 -18.90 -47.82 10.57
C GLU A 181 -19.28 -47.33 9.16
N LEU A 182 -19.76 -48.25 8.30
CA LEU A 182 -20.28 -47.93 6.98
C LEU A 182 -21.77 -47.56 7.08
N VAL A 183 -22.05 -46.26 7.16
CA VAL A 183 -23.40 -45.72 7.00
C VAL A 183 -23.51 -45.08 5.62
N TRP A 184 -24.49 -45.54 4.83
CA TRP A 184 -24.88 -44.84 3.61
C TRP A 184 -25.53 -43.52 3.98
N LEU A 185 -24.78 -42.42 3.84
CA LEU A 185 -25.32 -41.08 3.93
C LEU A 185 -26.07 -40.79 2.63
N ASN A 186 -27.40 -40.84 2.68
CA ASN A 186 -28.22 -40.23 1.64
C ASN A 186 -28.37 -38.75 2.00
N PRO A 187 -27.65 -37.82 1.34
CA PRO A 187 -27.85 -36.40 1.58
C PRO A 187 -29.29 -36.06 1.20
N ASP A 188 -30.07 -35.54 2.16
CA ASP A 188 -31.42 -35.09 1.88
C ASP A 188 -31.38 -33.98 0.81
N SER A 189 -32.19 -34.11 -0.23
CA SER A 189 -32.29 -33.13 -1.34
C SER A 189 -32.88 -31.77 -0.91
N ASN A 190 -32.99 -31.50 0.38
CA ASN A 190 -33.47 -30.24 0.95
C ASN A 190 -32.33 -29.21 0.99
N HIS A 191 -31.78 -28.89 -0.17
CA HIS A 191 -30.76 -27.85 -0.28
C HIS A 191 -31.48 -26.53 -0.51
N GLU A 192 -31.61 -25.70 0.52
CA GLU A 192 -31.99 -24.30 0.31
C GLU A 192 -30.81 -23.54 -0.29
N LEU A 193 -31.08 -22.71 -1.30
CA LEU A 193 -30.09 -21.82 -1.89
C LEU A 193 -29.72 -20.76 -0.84
N VAL A 194 -28.65 -21.00 -0.08
CA VAL A 194 -28.07 -19.99 0.80
C VAL A 194 -26.99 -19.25 0.00
N TRP A 195 -27.34 -18.08 -0.51
CA TRP A 195 -26.39 -17.19 -1.18
C TRP A 195 -25.73 -16.27 -0.15
N ASP A 196 -24.40 -16.28 -0.09
CA ASP A 196 -23.66 -15.27 0.64
C ASP A 196 -23.66 -13.96 -0.16
N HIS A 197 -24.47 -13.00 0.28
CA HIS A 197 -24.61 -11.69 -0.36
C HIS A 197 -23.35 -10.82 -0.19
N CYS A 198 -22.42 -11.23 0.68
CA CYS A 198 -21.14 -10.58 0.90
C CYS A 198 -20.02 -11.16 0.00
N MET A 199 -20.23 -12.32 -0.62
CA MET A 199 -19.24 -12.94 -1.50
C MET A 199 -19.11 -12.11 -2.79
N CYS A 200 -17.91 -11.57 -3.04
CA CYS A 200 -17.62 -10.61 -4.12
C CYS A 200 -18.32 -9.25 -4.00
N ALA A 201 -18.82 -8.88 -2.81
CA ALA A 201 -19.21 -7.50 -2.56
C ALA A 201 -17.95 -6.62 -2.57
N ASP A 202 -17.79 -5.78 -3.58
CA ASP A 202 -16.79 -4.71 -3.58
C ASP A 202 -16.90 -3.96 -2.24
N THR A 203 -15.95 -4.11 -1.31
CA THR A 203 -15.88 -3.28 -0.10
C THR A 203 -15.31 -1.89 -0.41
N SER A 204 -15.23 -1.54 -1.69
CA SER A 204 -14.73 -0.26 -2.18
C SER A 204 -15.65 0.87 -1.75
N ARG A 205 -15.07 2.07 -1.60
CA ARG A 205 -15.81 3.31 -1.31
C ARG A 205 -16.99 3.50 -2.29
N GLY A 206 -16.83 3.08 -3.56
CA GLY A 206 -17.88 3.13 -4.57
C GLY A 206 -19.11 2.26 -4.26
N ALA A 207 -18.96 1.12 -3.60
CA ALA A 207 -20.10 0.29 -3.19
C ALA A 207 -20.88 0.92 -2.03
N ALA A 208 -20.18 1.57 -1.09
CA ALA A 208 -20.82 2.33 -0.01
C ALA A 208 -21.66 3.49 -0.58
N VAL A 209 -21.09 4.30 -1.49
CA VAL A 209 -21.83 5.36 -2.20
C VAL A 209 -22.99 4.77 -2.98
N ARG A 210 -22.80 3.69 -3.74
CA ARG A 210 -23.87 3.03 -4.50
C ARG A 210 -25.01 2.57 -3.58
N GLY A 211 -24.68 2.02 -2.41
CA GLY A 211 -25.66 1.65 -1.40
C GLY A 211 -26.45 2.85 -0.85
N LEU A 212 -25.77 3.98 -0.64
CA LEU A 212 -26.42 5.23 -0.21
C LEU A 212 -27.30 5.84 -1.31
N ILE A 213 -26.85 5.85 -2.57
CA ILE A 213 -27.65 6.30 -3.72
C ILE A 213 -28.88 5.39 -3.91
N ALA A 214 -28.73 4.07 -3.75
CA ALA A 214 -29.87 3.15 -3.82
C ALA A 214 -30.92 3.42 -2.70
N LYS A 215 -30.48 3.88 -1.53
CA LYS A 215 -31.38 4.35 -0.47
C LYS A 215 -31.99 5.72 -0.80
N ALA A 216 -31.21 6.63 -1.38
CA ALA A 216 -31.64 7.96 -1.82
C ALA A 216 -32.76 7.93 -2.87
N LEU A 217 -32.76 6.90 -3.73
CA LEU A 217 -33.81 6.68 -4.72
C LEU A 217 -35.15 6.26 -4.11
N LYS A 218 -35.13 5.60 -2.95
CA LYS A 218 -36.34 5.12 -2.27
C LYS A 218 -36.93 6.14 -1.31
N GLY A 219 -36.15 7.11 -0.85
CA GLY A 219 -36.60 8.10 0.10
C GLY A 219 -35.50 9.08 0.54
N PRO A 220 -35.86 10.07 1.38
CA PRO A 220 -34.92 11.06 1.87
C PRO A 220 -33.83 10.41 2.74
N LEU A 221 -32.57 10.73 2.47
CA LEU A 221 -31.44 10.30 3.28
C LEU A 221 -31.33 11.12 4.57
N ALA A 222 -30.77 10.51 5.62
CA ALA A 222 -30.46 11.25 6.84
C ALA A 222 -29.37 12.32 6.56
N PRO A 223 -29.36 13.47 7.26
CA PRO A 223 -28.39 14.54 6.99
C PRO A 223 -26.93 14.08 7.04
N SER A 224 -26.58 13.18 7.96
CA SER A 224 -25.24 12.59 8.05
C SER A 224 -24.87 11.73 6.83
N GLN A 225 -25.84 11.01 6.26
CA GLN A 225 -25.65 10.22 5.04
C GLN A 225 -25.54 11.12 3.80
N GLN A 226 -26.31 12.21 3.76
CA GLN A 226 -26.20 13.19 2.69
C GLN A 226 -24.81 13.83 2.68
N GLU A 227 -24.31 14.26 3.84
CA GLU A 227 -22.96 14.83 3.99
C GLU A 227 -21.89 13.82 3.59
N GLN A 228 -22.03 12.55 3.99
CA GLN A 228 -21.10 11.50 3.60
C GLN A 228 -21.01 11.34 2.08
N VAL A 229 -22.15 11.27 1.38
CA VAL A 229 -22.16 11.17 -0.09
C VAL A 229 -21.48 12.38 -0.73
N LEU A 230 -21.79 13.60 -0.26
CA LEU A 230 -21.20 14.83 -0.80
C LEU A 230 -19.68 14.88 -0.61
N VAL A 231 -19.19 14.52 0.58
CA VAL A 231 -17.75 14.46 0.89
C VAL A 231 -17.05 13.40 0.03
N GLU A 232 -17.64 12.22 -0.13
CA GLU A 232 -17.06 11.16 -0.94
C GLU A 232 -17.02 11.54 -2.44
N LEU A 233 -18.08 12.15 -2.97
CA LEU A 233 -18.12 12.66 -4.35
C LEU A 233 -17.18 13.84 -4.60
N THR A 234 -16.90 14.65 -3.58
CA THR A 234 -15.92 15.74 -3.67
C THR A 234 -14.49 15.20 -3.69
N ASN A 235 -14.21 14.17 -2.88
CA ASN A 235 -12.90 13.55 -2.79
C ASN A 235 -12.53 12.76 -4.06
N ASP A 236 -13.49 12.03 -4.64
CA ASP A 236 -13.28 11.31 -5.89
C ASP A 236 -14.47 11.50 -6.86
N PRO A 237 -14.36 12.47 -7.79
CA PRO A 237 -15.38 12.72 -8.80
C PRO A 237 -15.68 11.52 -9.71
N LYS A 238 -14.75 10.55 -9.84
CA LYS A 238 -14.96 9.38 -10.69
C LYS A 238 -15.93 8.37 -10.06
N LEU A 239 -16.20 8.48 -8.77
CA LEU A 239 -17.20 7.63 -8.10
C LEU A 239 -18.58 7.75 -8.72
N VAL A 240 -18.90 8.87 -9.37
CA VAL A 240 -20.21 9.05 -10.03
C VAL A 240 -20.47 8.01 -11.12
N TYR A 241 -19.44 7.58 -11.84
CA TYR A 241 -19.55 6.49 -12.82
C TYR A 241 -19.81 5.12 -12.18
N HIS A 242 -19.49 4.98 -10.88
CA HIS A 242 -19.69 3.75 -10.11
C HIS A 242 -20.98 3.74 -9.28
N CYS A 243 -21.67 4.89 -9.16
CA CYS A 243 -22.93 5.02 -8.42
C CYS A 243 -24.08 4.22 -9.06
N GLY A 244 -23.97 3.85 -10.34
CA GLY A 244 -25.01 3.10 -11.04
C GLY A 244 -26.34 3.85 -11.20
N LEU A 245 -26.30 5.20 -11.15
CA LEU A 245 -27.48 6.03 -11.33
C LEU A 245 -27.83 6.08 -12.82
N ALA A 246 -28.84 5.31 -13.24
CA ALA A 246 -29.37 5.41 -14.60
C ALA A 246 -30.19 6.70 -14.78
N PRO A 247 -30.18 7.34 -15.99
CA PRO A 247 -30.98 8.54 -16.26
C PRO A 247 -32.46 8.39 -15.90
N ARG A 248 -33.04 7.19 -16.12
CA ARG A 248 -34.46 6.89 -15.80
C ARG A 248 -34.81 7.04 -14.32
N LYS A 249 -33.84 6.89 -13.41
CA LYS A 249 -34.01 7.00 -11.96
C LYS A 249 -33.70 8.39 -11.43
N LEU A 250 -33.24 9.30 -12.28
CA LEU A 250 -32.96 10.67 -11.90
C LEU A 250 -34.18 11.40 -11.30
N PRO A 251 -35.41 11.27 -11.84
CA PRO A 251 -36.58 11.94 -11.26
C PRO A 251 -36.84 11.53 -9.81
N GLU A 252 -36.70 10.23 -9.49
CA GLU A 252 -36.83 9.70 -8.14
C GLU A 252 -35.77 10.29 -7.18
N LEU A 253 -34.54 10.49 -7.67
CA LEU A 253 -33.48 11.12 -6.88
C LEU A 253 -33.76 12.60 -6.63
N VAL A 254 -34.23 13.32 -7.65
CA VAL A 254 -34.56 14.75 -7.57
C VAL A 254 -35.68 15.00 -6.56
N GLU A 255 -36.73 14.18 -6.56
CA GLU A 255 -37.85 14.34 -5.64
C GLU A 255 -37.50 14.03 -4.18
N ASN A 256 -36.64 13.03 -3.95
CA ASN A 256 -36.28 12.61 -2.60
C ASN A 256 -35.10 13.38 -2.01
N ASN A 257 -34.10 13.72 -2.84
CA ASN A 257 -32.81 14.26 -2.42
C ASN A 257 -32.23 15.25 -3.45
N PRO A 258 -32.76 16.48 -3.57
CA PRO A 258 -32.38 17.43 -4.61
C PRO A 258 -30.90 17.86 -4.53
N LEU A 259 -30.32 17.98 -3.34
CA LEU A 259 -28.91 18.38 -3.17
C LEU A 259 -27.93 17.35 -3.75
N ILE A 260 -28.22 16.07 -3.56
CA ILE A 260 -27.39 14.98 -4.08
C ILE A 260 -27.52 14.95 -5.61
N ALA A 261 -28.73 15.17 -6.15
CA ALA A 261 -28.93 15.25 -7.59
C ALA A 261 -28.08 16.35 -8.23
N VAL A 262 -28.02 17.54 -7.62
CA VAL A 262 -27.17 18.65 -8.10
C VAL A 262 -25.69 18.23 -8.13
N GLU A 263 -25.16 17.66 -7.06
CA GLU A 263 -23.74 17.27 -7.01
C GLU A 263 -23.41 16.19 -8.05
N VAL A 264 -24.27 15.19 -8.18
CA VAL A 264 -24.11 14.10 -9.16
C VAL A 264 -24.11 14.65 -10.59
N ILE A 265 -25.07 15.49 -10.95
CA ILE A 265 -25.15 16.08 -12.30
C ILE A 265 -23.95 17.02 -12.54
N THR A 266 -23.53 17.78 -11.53
CA THR A 266 -22.36 18.67 -11.61
C THR A 266 -21.09 17.90 -11.96
N LYS A 267 -20.87 16.72 -11.39
CA LYS A 267 -19.71 15.87 -11.74
C LYS A 267 -19.86 15.17 -13.09
N LEU A 268 -21.09 14.92 -13.55
CA LEU A 268 -21.38 14.29 -14.84
C LEU A 268 -21.38 15.25 -16.03
N ILE A 269 -21.24 16.56 -15.82
CA ILE A 269 -21.36 17.57 -16.90
C ILE A 269 -20.42 17.31 -18.09
N ASN A 270 -19.23 16.76 -17.82
CA ASN A 270 -18.21 16.47 -18.83
C ASN A 270 -18.31 15.02 -19.38
N SER A 271 -19.28 14.24 -18.92
CA SER A 271 -19.52 12.86 -19.39
C SER A 271 -20.24 12.88 -20.74
N PRO A 272 -19.93 11.94 -21.66
CA PRO A 272 -20.68 11.80 -22.91
C PRO A 272 -22.15 11.41 -22.68
N GLU A 273 -22.50 10.83 -21.53
CA GLU A 273 -23.86 10.39 -21.20
C GLU A 273 -24.76 11.53 -20.69
N ILE A 274 -24.23 12.74 -20.47
CA ILE A 274 -24.98 13.86 -19.86
C ILE A 274 -26.23 14.27 -20.64
N ALA A 275 -26.22 14.08 -21.96
CA ALA A 275 -27.35 14.41 -22.84
C ALA A 275 -28.63 13.66 -22.46
N ASP A 276 -28.51 12.39 -22.02
CA ASP A 276 -29.64 11.58 -21.60
C ASP A 276 -30.21 12.10 -20.27
N TYR A 277 -29.35 12.49 -19.32
CA TYR A 277 -29.79 13.09 -18.05
C TYR A 277 -30.47 14.44 -18.29
N PHE A 278 -29.96 15.28 -19.20
CA PHE A 278 -30.62 16.52 -19.59
C PHE A 278 -31.98 16.28 -20.24
N THR A 279 -32.10 15.28 -21.10
CA THR A 279 -33.39 14.91 -21.70
C THR A 279 -34.39 14.51 -20.63
N VAL A 280 -33.98 13.72 -19.63
CA VAL A 280 -34.85 13.36 -18.50
C VAL A 280 -35.20 14.57 -17.63
N LEU A 281 -34.24 15.47 -17.36
CA LEU A 281 -34.50 16.70 -16.61
C LEU A 281 -35.47 17.65 -17.32
N VAL A 282 -35.45 17.73 -18.66
CA VAL A 282 -36.43 18.53 -19.39
C VAL A 282 -37.82 17.92 -19.30
N ASN A 283 -37.93 16.59 -19.36
CA ASN A 283 -39.21 15.88 -19.41
C ASN A 283 -39.81 15.54 -18.04
N MET A 284 -39.12 15.85 -16.93
CA MET A 284 -39.67 15.61 -15.59
C MET A 284 -40.82 16.57 -15.27
N ASP A 285 -41.75 16.14 -14.42
CA ASP A 285 -42.85 16.98 -13.97
C ASP A 285 -42.31 18.20 -13.20
N MET A 286 -42.92 19.37 -13.45
CA MET A 286 -42.54 20.62 -12.81
C MET A 286 -42.88 20.59 -11.32
N SER A 287 -41.86 20.38 -10.48
CA SER A 287 -41.92 20.42 -9.02
C SER A 287 -40.99 21.47 -8.42
N LEU A 288 -41.17 21.79 -7.13
CA LEU A 288 -40.24 22.68 -6.42
C LEU A 288 -38.81 22.10 -6.43
N HIS A 289 -38.65 20.79 -6.23
CA HIS A 289 -37.36 20.11 -6.21
C HIS A 289 -36.67 20.15 -7.58
N SER A 290 -37.41 19.84 -8.65
CA SER A 290 -36.90 19.89 -10.02
C SER A 290 -36.37 21.28 -10.40
N MET A 291 -37.12 22.32 -10.03
CA MET A 291 -36.76 23.72 -10.26
C MET A 291 -35.59 24.18 -9.41
N GLU A 292 -35.52 23.73 -8.15
CA GLU A 292 -34.38 24.00 -7.29
C GLU A 292 -33.10 23.40 -7.87
N VAL A 293 -33.16 22.15 -8.35
CA VAL A 293 -32.01 21.46 -8.97
C VAL A 293 -31.54 22.23 -10.20
N VAL A 294 -32.42 22.57 -11.13
CA VAL A 294 -32.03 23.34 -12.34
C VAL A 294 -31.48 24.72 -11.96
N ASN A 295 -32.12 25.44 -11.04
CA ASN A 295 -31.64 26.76 -10.60
C ASN A 295 -30.24 26.68 -9.96
N ARG A 296 -29.99 25.69 -9.09
CA ARG A 296 -28.66 25.47 -8.51
C ARG A 296 -27.62 25.07 -9.56
N LEU A 297 -27.98 24.19 -10.49
CA LEU A 297 -27.07 23.78 -11.58
C LEU A 297 -26.67 24.96 -12.46
N THR A 298 -27.63 25.84 -12.81
CA THR A 298 -27.33 27.03 -13.62
C THR A 298 -26.36 27.99 -12.93
N THR A 299 -26.30 28.00 -11.59
CA THR A 299 -25.32 28.79 -10.83
C THR A 299 -23.99 28.07 -10.57
N ALA A 300 -23.98 26.74 -10.59
CA ALA A 300 -22.80 25.94 -10.27
C ALA A 300 -21.94 25.64 -11.50
N VAL A 301 -22.55 25.49 -12.68
CA VAL A 301 -21.87 25.11 -13.92
C VAL A 301 -22.45 25.86 -15.12
N GLU A 302 -21.62 26.13 -16.12
CA GLU A 302 -22.08 26.66 -17.42
C GLU A 302 -22.87 25.58 -18.18
N LEU A 303 -24.20 25.64 -18.09
CA LEU A 303 -25.09 24.75 -18.83
C LEU A 303 -25.23 25.19 -20.30
N PRO A 304 -25.42 24.25 -21.25
CA PRO A 304 -25.70 24.59 -22.63
C PRO A 304 -26.96 25.47 -22.77
N LYS A 305 -26.86 26.56 -23.54
CA LYS A 305 -28.00 27.48 -23.78
C LYS A 305 -29.21 26.77 -24.40
N GLU A 306 -28.96 25.77 -25.24
CA GLU A 306 -29.99 24.92 -25.86
C GLU A 306 -30.84 24.19 -24.81
N PHE A 307 -30.19 23.62 -23.78
CA PHE A 307 -30.87 22.94 -22.69
C PHE A 307 -31.77 23.89 -21.90
N ILE A 308 -31.26 25.07 -21.54
CA ILE A 308 -32.01 26.08 -20.79
C ILE A 308 -33.24 26.54 -21.58
N ARG A 309 -33.09 26.79 -22.89
CA ARG A 309 -34.19 27.14 -23.80
C ARG A 309 -35.27 26.06 -23.82
N MET A 310 -34.90 24.81 -24.11
CA MET A 310 -35.84 23.70 -24.14
C MET A 310 -36.56 23.52 -22.79
N TYR A 311 -35.84 23.68 -21.68
CA TYR A 311 -36.44 23.60 -20.34
C TYR A 311 -37.50 24.69 -20.15
N ILE A 312 -37.20 25.95 -20.52
CA ILE A 312 -38.14 27.07 -20.38
C ILE A 312 -39.37 26.89 -21.27
N THR A 313 -39.19 26.52 -22.54
CA THR A 313 -40.29 26.25 -23.46
C THR A 313 -41.19 25.12 -22.93
N ASN A 314 -40.59 24.06 -22.37
CA ASN A 314 -41.38 23.00 -21.74
C ASN A 314 -42.13 23.50 -20.48
N CYS A 315 -41.50 24.34 -19.65
CA CYS A 315 -42.16 24.95 -18.49
C CYS A 315 -43.41 25.77 -18.90
N ILE A 316 -43.29 26.57 -19.96
CA ILE A 316 -44.36 27.42 -20.48
C ILE A 316 -45.50 26.56 -21.03
N SER A 317 -45.17 25.61 -21.91
CA SER A 317 -46.14 24.66 -22.49
C SER A 317 -46.88 23.86 -21.42
N LEU A 318 -46.19 23.40 -20.37
CA LEU A 318 -46.83 22.69 -19.26
C LEU A 318 -47.77 23.61 -18.47
N CYS A 319 -47.43 24.89 -18.28
CA CYS A 319 -48.33 25.84 -17.62
C CYS A 319 -49.61 26.09 -18.43
N GLU A 320 -49.53 26.15 -19.76
CA GLU A 320 -50.69 26.36 -20.65
C GLU A 320 -51.64 25.14 -20.65
N ASN A 321 -51.11 23.93 -20.59
CA ASN A 321 -51.88 22.69 -20.72
C ASN A 321 -52.55 22.19 -19.43
N ILE A 322 -52.27 22.81 -18.27
CA ILE A 322 -52.85 22.39 -16.98
C ILE A 322 -54.30 22.88 -16.85
N LYS A 323 -55.21 21.93 -16.66
CA LYS A 323 -56.65 22.19 -16.53
C LYS A 323 -57.04 22.79 -15.17
N ASP A 324 -56.33 22.42 -14.10
CA ASP A 324 -56.62 22.93 -12.75
C ASP A 324 -56.03 24.34 -12.58
N LYS A 325 -56.93 25.32 -12.56
CA LYS A 325 -56.59 26.74 -12.42
C LYS A 325 -55.84 27.07 -11.11
N TYR A 326 -56.10 26.35 -10.02
CA TYR A 326 -55.39 26.57 -8.76
C TYR A 326 -53.93 26.11 -8.90
N MET A 327 -53.72 24.90 -9.40
CA MET A 327 -52.39 24.34 -9.62
C MET A 327 -51.61 25.12 -10.69
N GLN A 328 -52.26 25.52 -11.78
CA GLN A 328 -51.71 26.39 -12.82
C GLN A 328 -51.19 27.70 -12.21
N ASN A 329 -51.99 28.39 -11.39
CA ASN A 329 -51.55 29.63 -10.74
C ASN A 329 -50.31 29.39 -9.84
N ARG A 330 -50.20 28.25 -9.16
CA ARG A 330 -49.02 27.93 -8.34
C ARG A 330 -47.77 27.69 -9.19
N LEU A 331 -47.89 26.94 -10.28
CA LEU A 331 -46.78 26.64 -11.19
C LEU A 331 -46.31 27.88 -11.93
N VAL A 332 -47.25 28.72 -12.42
CA VAL A 332 -46.88 29.99 -13.05
C VAL A 332 -46.10 30.87 -12.08
N ARG A 333 -46.48 30.94 -10.79
CA ARG A 333 -45.69 31.65 -9.77
C ARG A 333 -44.27 31.09 -9.64
N LEU A 334 -44.14 29.76 -9.60
CA LEU A 334 -42.84 29.09 -9.48
C LEU A 334 -41.95 29.37 -10.72
N VAL A 335 -42.51 29.25 -11.92
CA VAL A 335 -41.84 29.54 -13.19
C VAL A 335 -41.43 31.02 -13.26
N CYS A 336 -42.29 31.94 -12.82
CA CYS A 336 -41.94 33.37 -12.79
C CYS A 336 -40.74 33.66 -11.88
N VAL A 337 -40.72 33.08 -10.66
CA VAL A 337 -39.59 33.24 -9.73
C VAL A 337 -38.29 32.64 -10.30
N PHE A 338 -38.40 31.48 -10.95
CA PHE A 338 -37.27 30.84 -11.61
C PHE A 338 -36.72 31.68 -12.76
N LEU A 339 -37.57 32.17 -13.67
CA LEU A 339 -37.16 33.05 -14.76
C LEU A 339 -36.53 34.35 -14.25
N GLN A 340 -37.09 34.95 -13.19
CA GLN A 340 -36.48 36.11 -12.52
C GLN A 340 -35.08 35.80 -11.98
N SER A 341 -34.86 34.59 -11.44
CA SER A 341 -33.54 34.13 -10.98
C SER A 341 -32.53 34.06 -12.13
N LEU A 342 -32.91 33.41 -13.24
CA LEU A 342 -32.04 33.25 -14.42
C LEU A 342 -31.67 34.60 -15.06
N ILE A 343 -32.63 35.52 -15.14
CA ILE A 343 -32.43 36.87 -15.67
C ILE A 343 -31.49 37.66 -14.77
N ARG A 344 -31.72 37.68 -13.46
CA ARG A 344 -30.90 38.43 -12.50
C ARG A 344 -29.46 37.93 -12.46
N ASN A 345 -29.25 36.63 -12.62
CA ASN A 345 -27.93 35.99 -12.66
C ASN A 345 -27.25 36.10 -14.04
N ARG A 346 -27.90 36.75 -15.03
CA ARG A 346 -27.41 36.92 -16.42
C ARG A 346 -27.06 35.61 -17.14
N ILE A 347 -27.81 34.55 -16.86
CA ILE A 347 -27.59 33.22 -17.43
C ILE A 347 -28.19 33.13 -18.84
N ILE A 348 -29.28 33.86 -19.09
CA ILE A 348 -30.00 33.89 -20.36
C ILE A 348 -29.70 35.19 -21.09
N ASP A 349 -29.41 35.09 -22.39
CA ASP A 349 -29.47 36.25 -23.29
C ASP A 349 -30.94 36.56 -23.59
N VAL A 350 -31.43 37.65 -23.01
CA VAL A 350 -32.85 38.02 -22.99
C VAL A 350 -33.43 38.14 -24.39
N LYS A 351 -32.59 38.43 -25.40
CA LYS A 351 -33.00 38.66 -26.80
C LYS A 351 -33.63 37.44 -27.46
N ASP A 352 -33.16 36.24 -27.14
CA ASP A 352 -33.58 35.01 -27.83
C ASP A 352 -34.85 34.40 -27.24
N LEU A 353 -35.20 34.71 -25.98
CA LEU A 353 -36.41 34.24 -25.30
C LEU A 353 -37.44 35.36 -25.04
N PHE A 354 -37.14 36.60 -25.44
CA PHE A 354 -37.96 37.76 -25.09
C PHE A 354 -39.42 37.58 -25.50
N ILE A 355 -39.66 37.15 -26.74
CA ILE A 355 -41.01 37.03 -27.31
C ILE A 355 -41.83 35.97 -26.58
N GLU A 356 -41.24 34.80 -26.30
CA GLU A 356 -41.91 33.67 -25.66
C GLU A 356 -42.24 33.99 -24.20
N VAL A 357 -41.28 34.55 -23.45
CA VAL A 357 -41.50 34.92 -22.04
C VAL A 357 -42.47 36.11 -21.92
N GLN A 358 -42.43 37.05 -22.86
CA GLN A 358 -43.36 38.18 -22.90
C GLN A 358 -44.80 37.72 -23.18
N ALA A 359 -44.98 36.80 -24.15
CA ALA A 359 -46.27 36.19 -24.44
C ALA A 359 -46.84 35.48 -23.21
N PHE A 360 -46.01 34.65 -22.54
CA PHE A 360 -46.37 33.99 -21.28
C PHE A 360 -46.78 34.99 -20.19
N CYS A 361 -46.01 36.07 -19.99
CA CYS A 361 -46.34 37.09 -19.00
C CYS A 361 -47.65 37.83 -19.32
N PHE A 362 -47.99 38.00 -20.60
CA PHE A 362 -49.23 38.63 -21.03
C PHE A 362 -50.44 37.73 -20.75
N GLU A 363 -50.33 36.44 -21.12
CA GLU A 363 -51.37 35.44 -20.88
C GLU A 363 -51.70 35.30 -19.39
N PHE A 364 -50.66 35.23 -18.55
CA PHE A 364 -50.82 35.10 -17.10
C PHE A 364 -50.74 36.42 -16.33
N SER A 365 -51.03 37.56 -16.99
CA SER A 365 -50.93 38.92 -16.43
C SER A 365 -51.75 39.16 -15.14
N ARG A 366 -52.76 38.32 -14.87
CA ARG A 366 -53.54 38.36 -13.61
C ARG A 366 -52.73 37.95 -12.38
N ILE A 367 -51.62 37.23 -12.59
CA ILE A 367 -50.73 36.77 -11.53
C ILE A 367 -49.69 37.85 -11.25
N ARG A 368 -49.54 38.21 -9.96
CA ARG A 368 -48.66 39.31 -9.53
C ARG A 368 -47.21 39.07 -9.94
N GLU A 369 -46.74 37.83 -9.85
CA GLU A 369 -45.39 37.41 -10.18
C GLU A 369 -45.09 37.54 -11.68
N ALA A 370 -46.07 37.21 -12.54
CA ALA A 370 -45.96 37.39 -14.00
C ALA A 370 -45.91 38.88 -14.37
N ALA A 371 -46.76 39.71 -13.77
CA ALA A 371 -46.69 41.15 -13.94
C ALA A 371 -45.36 41.75 -13.43
N GLY A 372 -44.78 41.17 -12.37
CA GLY A 372 -43.45 41.53 -11.87
C GLY A 372 -42.33 41.17 -12.84
N LEU A 373 -42.37 39.95 -13.41
CA LEU A 373 -41.43 39.49 -14.41
C LEU A 373 -41.48 40.35 -15.69
N PHE A 374 -42.67 40.71 -16.15
CA PHE A 374 -42.85 41.60 -17.31
C PHE A 374 -42.18 42.97 -17.10
N ARG A 375 -42.33 43.57 -15.91
CA ARG A 375 -41.67 44.84 -15.58
C ARG A 375 -40.14 44.70 -15.58
N LEU A 376 -39.62 43.58 -15.06
CA LEU A 376 -38.18 43.30 -15.07
C LEU A 376 -37.65 43.17 -16.51
N LEU A 377 -38.38 42.47 -17.39
CA LEU A 377 -38.01 42.36 -18.80
C LEU A 377 -37.95 43.73 -19.48
N LYS A 378 -38.93 44.60 -19.23
CA LYS A 378 -38.96 45.96 -19.78
C LYS A 378 -37.82 46.86 -19.28
N THR A 379 -37.21 46.56 -18.14
CA THR A 379 -36.01 47.29 -17.67
C THR A 379 -34.71 46.82 -18.33
N LEU A 380 -34.74 45.68 -19.03
CA LEU A 380 -33.59 45.07 -19.69
C LEU A 380 -33.65 45.19 -21.22
N GLU A 381 -34.80 45.58 -21.74
CA GLU A 381 -35.01 46.14 -23.09
C GLU A 381 -34.32 47.50 -23.20
#